data_AF-A0A930FLM9-F1
#
_entry.id   AF-A0A930FLM9-F1
#
_cell.length_a   1.000
_cell.length_b   1.000
_cell.length_c   1.000
_cell.angle_alpha   90.00
_cell.angle_beta   90.00
_cell.angle_gamma   90.00
#
_symmetry.space_group_name_H-M   'P 1'
#
loop_
_entity.id
_entity.type
_entity.pdbx_description
1 polymer ?
#
loop_
_entity_poly.entity_id
_entity_poly.type
_entity_poly.pdbx_seq_one_letter_code
_entity_poly.pdbx_strand_id
1 'polypeptide(L)'
;MKKTLFCGALVLSLPSFAQEMPAIKDSLSEKPISLDEVVVQGIRAREKTPISFSNVSKKEIQQKNSGQQLPILLGNLPNVVSYSEDGAGYGATALFIRGNDTYRTNVTINGIPYNDAESQGVFFYNLSDFASSAENIQLQRGVGTSTNGAGAFGASLNILSDASSEKPYAQIANYLGSY
;
A
#
# COMPACT_ATOMS: atom_id res chain seq x y z
N MET A 1 -18.27 27.74 36.29
CA MET A 1 -18.17 28.32 34.94
C MET A 1 -16.80 27.96 34.36
N LYS A 2 -16.72 27.46 33.10
CA LYS A 2 -15.53 26.96 32.35
C LYS A 2 -15.36 25.44 32.13
N LYS A 3 -16.44 24.64 32.07
CA LYS A 3 -16.35 23.24 31.53
C LYS A 3 -17.42 22.86 30.50
N THR A 4 -18.28 23.78 30.10
CA THR A 4 -19.40 23.51 29.17
C THR A 4 -19.15 23.97 27.73
N LEU A 5 -17.94 24.41 27.39
CA LEU A 5 -17.63 25.03 26.08
C LEU A 5 -17.00 24.07 25.05
N PHE A 6 -16.63 22.84 25.41
CA PHE A 6 -15.91 21.95 24.48
C PHE A 6 -16.81 20.97 23.69
N CYS A 7 -18.09 20.82 24.06
CA CYS A 7 -19.04 20.02 23.27
C CYS A 7 -19.69 20.79 22.11
N GLY A 8 -19.45 22.11 21.98
CA GLY A 8 -20.07 22.94 20.95
C GLY A 8 -19.47 22.80 19.54
N ALA A 9 -18.27 22.22 19.41
CA ALA A 9 -17.54 22.19 18.13
C ALA A 9 -17.85 20.97 17.25
N LEU A 10 -18.49 19.91 17.76
CA LEU A 10 -18.76 18.70 16.99
C LEU A 10 -20.17 18.65 16.35
N VAL A 11 -21.02 19.66 16.59
CA VAL A 11 -22.44 19.66 16.17
C VAL A 11 -22.69 20.50 14.90
N LEU A 12 -21.65 21.10 14.30
CA LEU A 12 -21.80 22.01 13.16
C LEU A 12 -21.55 21.39 11.77
N SER A 13 -21.41 20.07 11.64
CA SER A 13 -21.44 19.41 10.33
C SER A 13 -22.88 19.18 9.88
N LEU A 14 -23.53 20.24 9.40
CA LEU A 14 -24.74 20.12 8.58
C LEU A 14 -24.40 19.22 7.38
N PRO A 15 -25.13 18.11 7.13
CA PRO A 15 -25.05 17.46 5.83
C PRO A 15 -25.66 18.43 4.81
N SER A 16 -24.81 19.08 4.00
CA SER A 16 -25.28 19.68 2.76
C SER A 16 -25.82 18.55 1.91
N PHE A 17 -27.14 18.41 1.83
CA PHE A 17 -27.77 17.63 0.78
C PHE A 17 -27.46 18.32 -0.54
N ALA A 18 -26.49 17.78 -1.28
CA ALA A 18 -26.32 18.12 -2.68
C ALA A 18 -27.61 17.74 -3.40
N GLN A 19 -28.19 18.68 -4.16
CA GLN A 19 -29.32 18.39 -5.03
C GLN A 19 -28.84 17.38 -6.08
N GLU A 20 -29.38 16.15 -6.06
CA GLU A 20 -29.26 15.24 -7.19
C GLU A 20 -29.98 15.89 -8.38
N MET A 21 -29.22 16.46 -9.32
CA MET A 21 -29.74 16.70 -10.66
C MET A 21 -30.03 15.33 -11.28
N PRO A 22 -31.24 15.07 -11.80
CA PRO A 22 -31.49 13.83 -12.50
C PRO A 22 -30.54 13.75 -13.70
N ALA A 23 -29.65 12.76 -13.68
CA ALA A 23 -28.78 12.47 -14.81
C ALA A 23 -29.65 12.25 -16.04
N ILE A 24 -29.39 12.99 -17.11
CA ILE A 24 -30.02 12.78 -18.41
C ILE A 24 -29.71 11.33 -18.81
N LYS A 25 -30.76 10.50 -18.82
CA LYS A 25 -30.64 9.08 -19.12
C LYS A 25 -30.33 8.95 -20.61
N ASP A 26 -29.08 8.73 -20.93
CA ASP A 26 -28.64 8.47 -22.30
C ASP A 26 -29.41 7.27 -22.87
N SER A 27 -29.86 7.40 -24.12
CA SER A 27 -30.71 6.47 -24.84
C SER A 27 -30.00 5.19 -25.29
N LEU A 28 -28.68 5.13 -25.13
CA LEU A 28 -27.88 3.96 -25.44
C LEU A 28 -27.87 2.99 -24.25
N SER A 29 -28.58 1.87 -24.40
CA SER A 29 -28.43 0.70 -23.52
C SER A 29 -27.12 -0.02 -23.86
N GLU A 30 -25.98 0.65 -23.70
CA GLU A 30 -24.70 -0.04 -23.69
C GLU A 30 -24.64 -0.82 -22.39
N LYS A 31 -24.59 -2.16 -22.49
CA LYS A 31 -24.12 -2.97 -21.37
C LYS A 31 -22.66 -2.58 -21.17
N PRO A 32 -22.29 -1.84 -20.12
CA PRO A 32 -20.90 -1.54 -19.89
C PRO A 32 -20.18 -2.88 -19.75
N ILE A 33 -19.17 -3.11 -20.60
CA ILE A 33 -18.30 -4.26 -20.42
C ILE A 33 -17.52 -3.97 -19.15
N SER A 34 -17.95 -4.56 -18.04
CA SER A 34 -17.21 -4.51 -16.79
C SER A 34 -15.95 -5.34 -16.98
N LEU A 35 -14.84 -4.66 -17.24
CA LEU A 35 -13.54 -5.28 -17.27
C LEU A 35 -13.07 -5.46 -15.83
N ASP A 36 -12.66 -6.68 -15.48
CA ASP A 36 -12.00 -6.95 -14.22
C ASP A 36 -10.65 -6.22 -14.15
N GLU A 37 -10.19 -5.95 -12.93
CA GLU A 37 -8.89 -5.34 -12.70
C GLU A 37 -7.76 -6.17 -13.32
N VAL A 38 -6.89 -5.49 -14.08
CA VAL A 38 -5.76 -6.14 -14.75
C VAL A 38 -4.64 -6.40 -13.75
N VAL A 39 -4.63 -7.61 -13.18
CA VAL A 39 -3.50 -8.06 -12.35
C VAL A 39 -2.33 -8.48 -13.25
N VAL A 40 -1.22 -7.75 -13.20
CA VAL A 40 0.02 -8.13 -13.89
C VAL A 40 0.62 -9.36 -13.22
N GLN A 41 0.30 -10.55 -13.75
CA GLN A 41 0.69 -11.81 -13.14
C GLN A 41 2.14 -12.23 -13.42
N GLY A 42 2.76 -11.71 -14.49
CA GLY A 42 4.08 -12.18 -14.96
C GLY A 42 5.22 -11.96 -13.97
N ILE A 43 5.11 -10.95 -13.10
CA ILE A 43 6.14 -10.56 -12.14
C ILE A 43 5.88 -11.09 -10.72
N ARG A 44 4.84 -11.91 -10.52
CA ARG A 44 4.48 -12.50 -9.22
C ARG A 44 4.81 -13.98 -9.17
N ALA A 45 5.43 -14.40 -8.07
CA ALA A 45 5.72 -15.79 -7.78
C ALA A 45 4.44 -16.56 -7.42
N ARG A 46 4.38 -17.83 -7.85
CA ARG A 46 3.34 -18.81 -7.54
C ARG A 46 3.96 -19.98 -6.79
N GLU A 47 3.15 -20.91 -6.30
CA GLU A 47 3.62 -22.09 -5.54
C GLU A 47 4.65 -22.94 -6.29
N LYS A 48 4.55 -23.01 -7.62
CA LYS A 48 5.51 -23.73 -8.48
C LYS A 48 6.75 -22.93 -8.84
N THR A 49 6.79 -21.64 -8.49
CA THR A 49 7.95 -20.78 -8.74
C THR A 49 9.05 -21.17 -7.74
N PRO A 50 10.28 -21.51 -8.19
CA PRO A 50 11.36 -21.98 -7.31
C PRO A 50 12.05 -20.82 -6.57
N ILE A 51 11.27 -19.90 -6.00
CA ILE A 51 11.73 -18.71 -5.28
C ILE A 51 10.98 -18.65 -3.95
N SER A 52 11.67 -18.28 -2.88
CA SER A 52 11.01 -18.05 -1.59
C SER A 52 10.27 -16.71 -1.59
N PHE A 53 8.95 -16.75 -1.44
CA PHE A 53 8.12 -15.54 -1.34
C PHE A 53 7.22 -15.57 -0.11
N SER A 54 6.71 -14.41 0.28
CA SER A 54 5.67 -14.23 1.27
C SER A 54 4.60 -13.32 0.70
N ASN A 55 3.34 -13.69 0.87
CA ASN A 55 2.21 -12.83 0.57
C ASN A 55 1.69 -12.23 1.88
N VAL A 56 1.32 -10.96 1.83
CA VAL A 56 0.59 -10.26 2.88
C VAL A 56 -0.77 -9.89 2.27
N SER A 57 -1.81 -10.46 2.84
CA SER A 57 -3.20 -10.22 2.41
C SER A 57 -3.75 -8.92 2.98
N LYS A 58 -4.79 -8.35 2.35
CA LYS A 58 -5.51 -7.18 2.86
C LYS A 58 -5.88 -7.30 4.34
N LYS A 59 -6.36 -8.48 4.75
CA LYS A 59 -6.73 -8.76 6.14
C LYS A 59 -5.54 -8.67 7.09
N GLU A 60 -4.39 -9.22 6.71
CA GLU A 60 -3.18 -9.13 7.52
C GLU A 60 -2.63 -7.70 7.57
N ILE A 61 -2.74 -6.97 6.45
CA ILE A 61 -2.38 -5.55 6.39
C ILE A 61 -3.25 -4.76 7.38
N GLN A 62 -4.57 -4.91 7.33
CA GLN A 62 -5.48 -4.21 8.25
C GLN A 62 -5.23 -4.55 9.73
N GLN A 63 -4.78 -5.77 10.04
CA GLN A 63 -4.49 -6.18 11.41
C GLN A 63 -3.16 -5.64 11.94
N LYS A 64 -2.17 -5.47 11.05
CA LYS A 64 -0.79 -5.09 11.44
C LYS A 64 -0.45 -3.63 11.13
N ASN A 65 -1.24 -2.96 10.30
CA ASN A 65 -0.98 -1.60 9.88
C ASN A 65 -1.46 -0.60 10.94
N SER A 66 -0.49 0.07 11.55
CA SER A 66 -0.73 1.13 12.54
C SER A 66 -0.51 2.54 11.96
N GLY A 67 -0.58 2.70 10.64
CA GLY A 67 -0.32 3.99 9.95
C GLY A 67 1.18 4.27 9.76
N GLN A 68 2.03 3.30 10.10
CA GLN A 68 3.48 3.39 9.95
C GLN A 68 3.91 3.15 8.50
N GLN A 69 5.19 3.42 8.23
CA GLN A 69 5.77 3.20 6.92
C GLN A 69 5.80 1.72 6.54
N LEU A 70 5.61 1.44 5.24
CA LEU A 70 5.51 0.07 4.71
C LEU A 70 6.64 -0.87 5.17
N PRO A 71 7.92 -0.45 5.25
CA PRO A 71 8.99 -1.30 5.78
C PRO A 71 8.71 -1.88 7.16
N ILE A 72 8.11 -1.11 8.07
CA ILE A 72 7.82 -1.55 9.44
C ILE A 72 6.81 -2.69 9.45
N LEU A 73 5.79 -2.62 8.60
CA LEU A 73 4.83 -3.70 8.41
C LEU A 73 5.52 -4.97 7.88
N LEU A 74 6.40 -4.80 6.89
CA LEU A 74 7.16 -5.90 6.27
C LEU A 74 8.21 -6.52 7.19
N GLY A 75 8.69 -5.80 8.21
CA GLY A 75 9.62 -6.32 9.22
C GLY A 75 9.12 -7.55 9.98
N ASN A 76 7.80 -7.79 9.97
CA ASN A 76 7.20 -9.01 10.53
C ASN A 76 7.37 -10.25 9.64
N LEU A 77 7.94 -10.11 8.44
CA LEU A 77 8.17 -11.21 7.52
C LEU A 77 9.52 -11.89 7.78
N PRO A 78 9.63 -13.20 7.51
CA PRO A 78 10.90 -13.91 7.66
C PRO A 78 12.01 -13.31 6.80
N ASN A 79 13.21 -13.17 7.38
CA ASN A 79 14.40 -12.60 6.72
C ASN A 79 14.22 -11.16 6.20
N VAL A 80 13.39 -10.39 6.89
CA VAL A 80 13.25 -8.95 6.69
C VAL A 80 13.69 -8.24 7.97
N VAL A 81 14.51 -7.22 7.80
CA VAL A 81 14.90 -6.30 8.88
C VAL A 81 14.49 -4.91 8.46
N SER A 82 13.75 -4.22 9.31
CA SER A 82 13.31 -2.85 9.07
C SER A 82 13.58 -2.01 10.31
N TYR A 83 13.98 -0.77 10.11
CA TYR A 83 14.05 0.23 11.18
C TYR A 83 13.64 1.58 10.62
N SER A 84 13.24 2.49 11.50
CA SER A 84 13.06 3.89 11.18
C SER A 84 14.13 4.73 11.87
N GLU A 85 14.53 5.83 11.23
CA GLU A 85 15.51 6.74 11.82
C GLU A 85 14.96 7.46 13.06
N ASP A 86 13.64 7.62 13.12
CA ASP A 86 12.92 8.25 14.23
C ASP A 86 12.58 7.30 15.39
N GLY A 87 12.82 5.98 15.23
CA GLY A 87 12.43 4.94 16.19
C GLY A 87 10.92 4.68 16.33
N ALA A 88 10.06 5.54 15.80
CA ALA A 88 8.59 5.45 15.90
C ALA A 88 7.91 4.80 14.69
N GLY A 89 8.66 4.52 13.62
CA GLY A 89 8.16 3.89 12.40
C GLY A 89 7.60 4.87 11.36
N TYR A 90 7.83 6.17 11.54
CA TYR A 90 7.41 7.22 10.62
C TYR A 90 8.62 7.82 9.88
N GLY A 91 8.37 8.55 8.80
CA GLY A 91 9.42 9.19 8.01
C GLY A 91 10.42 8.20 7.39
N ALA A 92 11.71 8.54 7.44
CA ALA A 92 12.78 7.77 6.81
C ALA A 92 12.90 6.38 7.43
N THR A 93 12.68 5.35 6.61
CA THR A 93 12.73 3.95 7.00
C THR A 93 13.63 3.16 6.09
N ALA A 94 14.38 2.24 6.69
CA ALA A 94 15.23 1.32 5.99
C ALA A 94 14.59 -0.07 5.95
N LEU A 95 14.83 -0.77 4.84
CA LEU A 95 14.34 -2.12 4.61
C LEU A 95 15.51 -2.96 4.09
N PHE A 96 15.76 -4.07 4.77
CA PHE A 96 16.75 -5.06 4.39
C PHE A 96 16.11 -6.43 4.21
N ILE A 97 16.32 -7.03 3.05
CA ILE A 97 15.76 -8.34 2.70
C ILE A 97 16.93 -9.29 2.44
N ARG A 98 17.10 -10.30 3.32
CA ARG A 98 18.32 -11.14 3.34
C ARG A 98 19.63 -10.33 3.36
N GLY A 99 19.63 -9.19 4.04
CA GLY A 99 20.78 -8.28 4.12
C GLY A 99 20.97 -7.34 2.92
N ASN A 100 20.14 -7.44 1.87
CA ASN A 100 20.15 -6.49 0.75
C ASN A 100 19.28 -5.28 1.07
N ASP A 101 19.77 -4.09 0.72
CA ASP A 101 19.06 -2.82 0.86
C ASP A 101 17.99 -2.59 -0.23
N THR A 102 17.30 -1.46 -0.13
CA THR A 102 16.28 -1.04 -1.10
C THR A 102 16.85 -0.74 -2.49
N TYR A 103 18.13 -0.36 -2.59
CA TYR A 103 18.83 -0.15 -3.87
C TYR A 103 19.02 -1.43 -4.68
N ARG A 104 19.00 -2.60 -4.02
CA ARG A 104 19.05 -3.93 -4.65
C ARG A 104 17.72 -4.67 -4.58
N THR A 105 16.65 -3.94 -4.28
CA THR A 105 15.28 -4.47 -4.23
C THR A 105 14.43 -3.77 -5.27
N ASN A 106 13.85 -4.54 -6.19
CA ASN A 106 12.91 -3.96 -7.13
C ASN A 106 11.53 -3.86 -6.49
N VAL A 107 10.96 -2.66 -6.47
CA VAL A 107 9.60 -2.42 -5.98
C VAL A 107 8.72 -2.07 -7.17
N THR A 108 7.58 -2.74 -7.27
CA THR A 108 6.57 -2.44 -8.29
C THR A 108 5.22 -2.18 -7.64
N ILE A 109 4.50 -1.18 -8.15
CA ILE A 109 3.11 -0.91 -7.79
C ILE A 109 2.27 -1.21 -9.03
N ASN A 110 1.32 -2.13 -8.91
CA ASN A 110 0.44 -2.58 -10.01
C ASN A 110 1.20 -3.03 -11.27
N GLY A 111 2.39 -3.59 -11.08
CA GLY A 111 3.25 -4.04 -12.17
C GLY A 111 4.21 -2.99 -12.73
N ILE A 112 4.10 -1.73 -12.30
CA ILE A 112 4.95 -0.63 -12.76
C ILE A 112 6.11 -0.44 -11.78
N PRO A 113 7.36 -0.36 -12.25
CA PRO A 113 8.51 -0.11 -11.38
C PRO A 113 8.40 1.24 -10.67
N TYR A 114 8.62 1.25 -9.36
CA TYR A 114 8.63 2.45 -8.54
C TYR A 114 10.05 2.91 -8.15
N ASN A 115 11.07 2.07 -8.38
CA ASN A 115 12.46 2.45 -8.16
C ASN A 115 12.80 3.74 -8.94
N ASP A 116 13.53 4.62 -8.28
CA ASP A 116 14.02 5.85 -8.90
C ASP A 116 15.03 5.55 -10.02
N ALA A 117 14.94 6.27 -11.13
CA ALA A 117 15.74 5.96 -12.32
C ALA A 117 17.24 6.28 -12.14
N GLU A 118 17.56 7.31 -11.35
CA GLU A 118 18.94 7.73 -11.10
C GLU A 118 19.59 6.87 -10.02
N SER A 119 18.96 6.79 -8.85
CA SER A 119 19.52 6.13 -7.68
C SER A 119 19.23 4.64 -7.60
N GLN A 120 18.21 4.14 -8.33
CA GLN A 120 17.67 2.78 -8.22
C GLN A 120 17.03 2.46 -6.86
N GLY A 121 17.00 3.43 -5.94
CA GLY A 121 16.44 3.28 -4.60
C GLY A 121 14.93 3.45 -4.56
N VAL A 122 14.36 3.09 -3.41
CA VAL A 122 12.95 3.34 -3.09
C VAL A 122 12.86 4.05 -1.75
N PHE A 123 12.16 5.18 -1.78
CA PHE A 123 12.00 6.07 -0.66
C PHE A 123 10.57 5.95 -0.12
N PHE A 124 10.36 5.00 0.79
CA PHE A 124 9.02 4.69 1.31
C PHE A 124 8.37 5.86 2.05
N TYR A 125 9.15 6.79 2.60
CA TYR A 125 8.62 8.00 3.24
C TYR A 125 7.80 8.90 2.30
N ASN A 126 7.99 8.79 0.97
CA ASN A 126 7.13 9.46 -0.02
C ASN A 126 5.74 8.83 -0.13
N LEU A 127 5.55 7.62 0.43
CA LEU A 127 4.36 6.79 0.38
C LEU A 127 3.80 6.59 1.80
N SER A 128 3.45 7.70 2.46
CA SER A 128 2.91 7.67 3.82
C SER A 128 1.68 6.76 3.93
N ASP A 129 1.74 5.81 4.86
CA ASP A 129 0.70 4.80 5.10
C ASP A 129 0.20 4.08 3.83
N PHE A 130 1.06 3.85 2.84
CA PHE A 130 0.62 3.23 1.58
C PHE A 130 0.05 1.81 1.75
N ALA A 131 0.42 1.13 2.84
CA ALA A 131 -0.15 -0.17 3.18
C ALA A 131 -1.68 -0.11 3.33
N SER A 132 -2.28 0.97 3.85
CA SER A 132 -3.74 1.07 3.96
C SER A 132 -4.46 1.07 2.62
N SER A 133 -3.77 1.47 1.55
CA SER A 133 -4.26 1.50 0.18
C SER A 133 -3.80 0.29 -0.65
N ALA A 134 -3.25 -0.75 -0.03
CA ALA A 134 -2.79 -1.96 -0.70
C ALA A 134 -3.80 -3.11 -0.52
N GLU A 135 -4.20 -3.72 -1.63
CA GLU A 135 -5.00 -4.96 -1.64
C GLU A 135 -4.15 -6.16 -1.23
N ASN A 136 -2.94 -6.25 -1.80
CA ASN A 136 -2.01 -7.30 -1.44
C ASN A 136 -0.56 -6.85 -1.65
N ILE A 137 0.34 -7.51 -0.92
CA ILE A 137 1.76 -7.31 -1.06
C ILE A 137 2.44 -8.67 -1.17
N GLN A 138 3.34 -8.83 -2.13
CA GLN A 138 4.17 -10.00 -2.26
C GLN A 138 5.64 -9.61 -2.20
N LEU A 139 6.34 -10.19 -1.23
CA LEU A 139 7.78 -10.07 -1.10
C LEU A 139 8.44 -11.36 -1.58
N GLN A 140 9.29 -11.26 -2.60
CA GLN A 140 10.17 -12.31 -3.09
C GLN A 140 11.59 -12.04 -2.62
N ARG A 141 12.26 -13.05 -2.08
CA ARG A 141 13.60 -12.91 -1.49
C ARG A 141 14.64 -13.54 -2.41
N GLY A 142 15.71 -12.81 -2.69
CA GLY A 142 16.72 -13.18 -3.68
C GLY A 142 16.31 -12.75 -5.10
N VAL A 143 16.96 -13.36 -6.10
CA VAL A 143 16.65 -13.14 -7.51
C VAL A 143 15.21 -13.56 -7.78
N GLY A 144 14.35 -12.57 -7.99
CA GLY A 144 12.91 -12.73 -8.14
C GLY A 144 12.46 -12.94 -9.59
N THR A 145 11.15 -12.89 -9.79
CA THR A 145 10.51 -12.90 -11.12
C THR A 145 10.48 -11.52 -11.78
N SER A 146 11.07 -10.49 -11.17
CA SER A 146 11.07 -9.14 -11.73
C SER A 146 11.95 -9.06 -12.98
N THR A 147 11.47 -8.35 -13.99
CA THR A 147 12.16 -8.10 -15.26
C THR A 147 12.88 -6.74 -15.28
N ASN A 148 12.90 -6.02 -14.15
CA ASN A 148 13.33 -4.61 -14.08
C ASN A 148 14.84 -4.39 -13.89
N GLY A 149 15.66 -5.31 -14.41
CA GLY A 149 17.12 -5.15 -14.45
C GLY A 149 17.83 -5.29 -13.10
N ALA A 150 18.96 -4.58 -12.95
CA ALA A 150 19.92 -4.78 -11.86
C ALA A 150 19.35 -4.56 -10.44
N GLY A 151 18.31 -3.73 -10.30
CA GLY A 151 17.64 -3.48 -9.03
C GLY A 151 16.89 -4.69 -8.46
N ALA A 152 16.65 -5.75 -9.23
CA ALA A 152 15.92 -6.94 -8.79
C ALA A 152 16.79 -8.09 -8.23
N PHE A 153 18.11 -7.88 -8.10
CA PHE A 153 19.04 -8.94 -7.70
C PHE A 153 18.83 -9.43 -6.25
N GLY A 154 18.59 -8.51 -5.32
CA GLY A 154 18.48 -8.81 -3.89
C GLY A 154 17.09 -9.29 -3.47
N ALA A 155 16.05 -8.66 -4.02
CA ALA A 155 14.65 -9.00 -3.75
C ALA A 155 13.70 -8.36 -4.79
N SER A 156 12.45 -8.80 -4.78
CA SER A 156 11.36 -8.17 -5.54
C SER A 156 10.12 -7.99 -4.67
N LEU A 157 9.65 -6.75 -4.53
CA LEU A 157 8.47 -6.37 -3.78
C LEU A 157 7.37 -5.92 -4.75
N ASN A 158 6.30 -6.71 -4.83
CA ASN A 158 5.16 -6.43 -5.68
C ASN A 158 3.99 -5.97 -4.82
N ILE A 159 3.49 -4.77 -5.07
CA ILE A 159 2.34 -4.21 -4.36
C ILE A 159 1.20 -4.05 -5.34
N LEU A 160 0.02 -4.56 -4.98
CA LEU A 160 -1.22 -4.30 -5.67
C LEU A 160 -2.03 -3.31 -4.83
N SER A 161 -2.38 -2.16 -5.40
CA SER A 161 -3.24 -1.18 -4.74
C SER A 161 -4.68 -1.71 -4.61
N ASP A 162 -5.46 -1.11 -3.73
CA ASP A 162 -6.88 -1.38 -3.62
C ASP A 162 -7.61 -1.03 -4.93
N ALA A 163 -8.61 -1.84 -5.26
CA ALA A 163 -9.44 -1.64 -6.44
C ALA A 163 -10.47 -0.54 -6.19
N SER A 164 -11.09 -0.06 -7.27
CA SER A 164 -12.24 0.84 -7.14
C SER A 164 -13.39 0.13 -6.42
N SER A 165 -13.94 0.75 -5.36
CA SER A 165 -15.11 0.22 -4.67
C SER A 165 -16.38 0.49 -5.47
N GLU A 166 -17.14 -0.56 -5.78
CA GLU A 166 -18.47 -0.43 -6.39
C GLU A 166 -19.49 0.25 -5.48
N LYS A 167 -19.28 0.18 -4.16
CA LYS A 167 -20.18 0.76 -3.16
C LYS A 167 -19.58 2.05 -2.60
N PRO A 168 -20.37 3.12 -2.46
CA PRO A 168 -19.93 4.32 -1.76
C PRO A 168 -19.50 3.97 -0.33
N TYR A 169 -18.32 4.42 0.07
CA TYR A 169 -17.80 4.25 1.42
C TYR A 169 -16.97 5.48 1.82
N ALA A 170 -16.78 5.64 3.12
CA ALA A 170 -15.86 6.61 3.70
C ALA A 170 -15.06 5.92 4.79
N GLN A 171 -13.76 6.18 4.86
CA GLN A 171 -12.87 5.62 5.87
C GLN A 171 -12.16 6.76 6.60
N ILE A 172 -12.16 6.67 7.93
CA ILE A 172 -11.37 7.56 8.80
C ILE A 172 -10.50 6.64 9.67
N ALA A 173 -9.18 6.79 9.57
CA ALA A 173 -8.21 6.08 10.40
C ALA A 173 -7.58 7.07 11.40
N ASN A 174 -7.62 6.73 12.69
CA ASN A 174 -6.96 7.48 13.75
C ASN A 174 -6.06 6.54 14.54
N TYR A 175 -4.81 6.90 14.71
CA TYR A 175 -3.82 6.12 15.45
C TYR A 175 -3.41 6.90 16.71
N LEU A 176 -3.52 6.25 17.87
CA LEU A 176 -3.14 6.80 19.17
C LEU A 176 -2.28 5.75 19.87
N GLY A 177 -1.08 6.11 20.29
CA GLY A 177 -0.13 5.19 20.91
C GLY A 177 0.92 5.91 21.76
N SER A 178 1.77 5.13 22.44
CA SER A 178 2.94 5.64 23.17
C SER A 178 4.14 5.86 22.25
N TYR A 179 5.00 6.83 22.61
CA TYR A 179 6.31 7.06 21.98
C TYR A 179 7.41 6.46 22.87
#